data_AF-A0A7X7MSW8-F1
#
_entry.id   AF-A0A7X7MSW8-F1
#
_cell.length_a   1.000
_cell.length_b   1.000
_cell.length_c   1.000
_cell.angle_alpha   90.00
_cell.angle_beta   90.00
_cell.angle_gamma   90.00
#
_symmetry.space_group_name_H-M   'P 1'
#
loop_
_entity.id
_entity.type
_entity.pdbx_description
1 polymer ?
#
loop_
_entity_poly.entity_id
_entity_poly.type
_entity_poly.pdbx_seq_one_letter_code
_entity_poly.pdbx_strand_id
1 'polypeptide(L)'
;MTTSQRPMTLLEAVRASLSHAARYNPGDVVAPAAVLWTDADGQWRPVVEQLRGMMPELLTLGEYDPAKRTGPAIWLRTVIEPAVRAEKFPDLAWPNGTVPVIYMPGVSRQPLRAVEECPDALKPLVELQYRGAVWTQKNGKDWTVRAFLVNDEEGLGLDVAEDKLTLQAMQGALSQLAVTPAARLRGKRLEAEDFDKLMIGDTPRDMLLWLGDPEGTRGQWDQGKWNAFCNRCRQDYGFDPESDGEIVAGEKLGQREGAWYGVWERFAESPTLYPGVPNLLRRAKPKDLFVERDAWPDEAETMEGGLREA
;
A
#
# COMPACT_ATOMS: atom_id res chain seq x y z
N MET A 1 -25.06 -2.66 17.47
CA MET A 1 -23.61 -2.44 17.67
C MET A 1 -22.98 -2.40 16.30
N THR A 2 -22.84 -1.21 15.73
CA THR A 2 -22.11 -0.98 14.48
C THR A 2 -20.63 -1.17 14.80
N THR A 3 -20.05 -2.29 14.39
CA THR A 3 -18.59 -2.41 14.27
C THR A 3 -18.11 -1.24 13.43
N SER A 4 -17.41 -0.29 14.06
CA SER A 4 -16.71 0.78 13.39
C SER A 4 -15.63 0.12 12.52
N GLN A 5 -15.98 -0.22 11.28
CA GLN A 5 -15.03 -0.73 10.31
C GLN A 5 -14.05 0.40 10.04
N ARG A 6 -12.77 0.19 10.40
CA ARG A 6 -11.68 1.07 9.95
C ARG A 6 -11.84 1.33 8.45
N PRO A 7 -11.66 2.57 7.98
CA PRO A 7 -11.62 2.85 6.56
C PRO A 7 -10.49 2.04 5.94
N MET A 8 -10.83 1.06 5.11
CA MET A 8 -9.85 0.22 4.42
C MET A 8 -9.59 0.81 3.05
N THR A 9 -8.33 1.07 2.70
CA THR A 9 -7.93 1.44 1.35
C THR A 9 -7.76 0.20 0.45
N LEU A 10 -7.67 0.39 -0.87
CA LEU A 10 -7.33 -0.70 -1.78
C LEU A 10 -5.97 -1.32 -1.44
N LEU A 11 -4.99 -0.50 -1.05
CA LEU A 11 -3.65 -0.95 -0.66
C LEU A 11 -3.71 -1.88 0.56
N GLU A 12 -4.44 -1.48 1.59
CA GLU A 12 -4.63 -2.29 2.80
C GLU A 12 -5.43 -3.57 2.53
N ALA A 13 -6.43 -3.49 1.65
CA ALA A 13 -7.24 -4.63 1.23
C ALA A 13 -6.43 -5.68 0.47
N VAL A 14 -5.60 -5.26 -0.48
CA VAL A 14 -4.70 -6.17 -1.21
C VAL A 14 -3.70 -6.81 -0.25
N ARG A 15 -3.07 -6.01 0.64
CA ARG A 15 -2.15 -6.56 1.65
C ARG A 15 -2.83 -7.60 2.54
N ALA A 16 -4.04 -7.32 3.02
CA ALA A 16 -4.81 -8.25 3.84
C ALA A 16 -5.18 -9.52 3.07
N SER A 17 -5.56 -9.39 1.80
CA SER A 17 -5.91 -10.51 0.92
C SER A 17 -4.71 -11.41 0.62
N LEU A 18 -3.53 -10.83 0.34
CA LEU A 18 -2.27 -11.57 0.19
C LEU A 18 -1.88 -12.30 1.49
N SER A 19 -2.02 -11.62 2.63
CA SER A 19 -1.78 -12.23 3.95
C SER A 19 -2.76 -13.37 4.23
N HIS A 20 -4.00 -13.27 3.75
CA HIS A 20 -4.98 -14.35 3.85
C HIS A 20 -4.59 -15.55 2.98
N ALA A 21 -4.11 -15.32 1.76
CA ALA A 21 -3.65 -16.38 0.86
C ALA A 21 -2.41 -17.12 1.41
N ALA A 22 -1.64 -16.49 2.29
CA ALA A 22 -0.51 -17.13 3.00
C ALA A 22 -0.94 -18.01 4.19
N ARG A 23 -2.21 -17.96 4.63
CA ARG A 23 -2.68 -18.72 5.80
C ARG A 23 -2.69 -20.21 5.50
N TYR A 24 -2.34 -20.99 6.51
CA TYR A 24 -2.34 -22.44 6.46
C TYR A 24 -2.72 -23.00 7.83
N ASN A 25 -3.18 -24.25 7.86
CA ASN A 25 -3.40 -24.97 9.10
C ASN A 25 -2.17 -25.84 9.41
N PRO A 26 -1.37 -25.54 10.45
CA PRO A 26 -0.17 -26.30 10.77
C PRO A 26 -0.46 -27.75 11.20
N GLY A 27 -1.70 -28.07 11.57
CA GLY A 27 -2.12 -29.43 11.88
C GLY A 27 -2.46 -30.29 10.65
N ASP A 28 -2.46 -29.72 9.45
CA ASP A 28 -2.86 -30.37 8.20
C ASP A 28 -1.77 -30.28 7.13
N VAL A 29 -1.22 -29.07 6.92
CA VAL A 29 -0.23 -28.79 5.88
C VAL A 29 0.95 -27.97 6.38
N VAL A 30 2.09 -28.08 5.69
CA VAL A 30 3.25 -27.21 5.91
C VAL A 30 2.97 -25.81 5.37
N ALA A 31 3.58 -24.79 5.99
CA ALA A 31 3.50 -23.41 5.54
C ALA A 31 3.84 -23.28 4.04
N PRO A 32 3.09 -22.46 3.27
CA PRO A 32 3.44 -22.20 1.88
C PRO A 32 4.81 -21.53 1.80
N ALA A 33 5.63 -21.96 0.85
CA ALA A 33 6.97 -21.39 0.66
C ALA A 33 6.94 -19.95 0.13
N ALA A 34 5.89 -19.61 -0.63
CA ALA A 34 5.61 -18.28 -1.12
C ALA A 34 4.14 -18.18 -1.55
N VAL A 35 3.61 -16.95 -1.63
CA VAL A 35 2.38 -16.63 -2.36
C VAL A 35 2.77 -16.13 -3.75
N LEU A 36 2.26 -16.78 -4.80
CA LEU A 36 2.40 -16.35 -6.18
C LEU A 36 1.27 -15.37 -6.53
N TRP A 37 1.65 -14.17 -6.97
CA TRP A 37 0.74 -13.16 -7.49
C TRP A 37 1.00 -12.99 -8.99
N THR A 38 0.22 -13.72 -9.79
CA THR A 38 0.21 -13.64 -11.26
C THR A 38 -0.60 -12.44 -11.73
N ASP A 39 -0.09 -11.73 -12.74
CA ASP A 39 -0.72 -10.56 -13.33
C ASP A 39 -0.38 -10.49 -14.82
N ALA A 40 -1.18 -11.15 -15.64
CA ALA A 40 -0.97 -11.27 -17.09
C ALA A 40 -0.82 -9.92 -17.80
N ASP A 41 -1.59 -8.92 -17.36
CA ASP A 41 -1.64 -7.59 -17.99
C ASP A 41 -0.74 -6.56 -17.28
N GLY A 42 -0.14 -6.92 -16.14
CA GLY A 42 0.70 -6.02 -15.35
C GLY A 42 -0.05 -4.84 -14.73
N GLN A 43 -1.38 -4.96 -14.52
CA GLN A 43 -2.24 -3.90 -14.01
C GLN A 43 -1.82 -3.43 -12.61
N TRP A 44 -1.26 -4.32 -11.78
CA TRP A 44 -1.01 -4.07 -10.36
C TRP A 44 0.29 -3.32 -10.07
N ARG A 45 1.13 -3.03 -11.07
CA ARG A 45 2.43 -2.36 -10.88
C ARG A 45 2.35 -1.12 -9.99
N PRO A 46 1.40 -0.17 -10.19
CA PRO A 46 1.32 1.02 -9.34
C PRO A 46 1.01 0.72 -7.86
N VAL A 47 0.23 -0.33 -7.60
CA VAL A 47 -0.12 -0.77 -6.24
C VAL A 47 1.08 -1.47 -5.59
N VAL A 48 1.80 -2.30 -6.34
CA VAL A 48 2.99 -3.03 -5.86
C VAL A 48 4.09 -2.06 -5.42
N GLU A 49 4.33 -0.99 -6.17
CA GLU A 49 5.33 0.02 -5.79
C GLU A 49 5.00 0.68 -4.44
N GLN A 50 3.72 0.89 -4.13
CA GLN A 50 3.29 1.44 -2.83
C GLN A 50 3.31 0.39 -1.72
N LEU A 51 2.94 -0.87 -2.02
CA LEU A 51 2.99 -1.97 -1.05
C LEU A 51 4.42 -2.29 -0.59
N ARG A 52 5.41 -2.03 -1.44
CA ARG A 52 6.82 -2.34 -1.18
C ARG A 52 7.32 -1.77 0.15
N GLY A 53 6.90 -0.56 0.51
CA GLY A 53 7.25 0.08 1.79
C GLY A 53 6.59 -0.58 3.02
N MET A 54 5.46 -1.26 2.82
CA MET A 54 4.65 -1.87 3.89
C MET A 54 4.83 -3.38 4.01
N MET A 55 5.40 -4.02 2.98
CA MET A 55 5.60 -5.47 2.87
C MET A 55 7.07 -5.74 2.54
N PRO A 56 7.97 -5.86 3.52
CA PRO A 56 9.38 -6.19 3.28
C PRO A 56 9.57 -7.51 2.52
N GLU A 57 8.63 -8.45 2.68
CA GLU A 57 8.55 -9.76 2.03
C GLU A 57 8.01 -9.76 0.59
N LEU A 58 7.62 -8.59 0.04
CA LEU A 58 7.13 -8.46 -1.34
C LEU A 58 8.32 -8.39 -2.31
N LEU A 59 8.44 -9.43 -3.13
CA LEU A 59 9.42 -9.58 -4.19
C LEU A 59 8.77 -9.41 -5.57
N THR A 60 9.56 -9.01 -6.57
CA THR A 60 9.08 -8.82 -7.94
C THR A 60 9.92 -9.60 -8.95
N LEU A 61 9.25 -10.31 -9.86
CA LEU A 61 9.90 -10.92 -11.02
C LEU A 61 10.31 -9.86 -12.02
N GLY A 62 11.59 -9.85 -12.42
CA GLY A 62 12.11 -8.92 -13.41
C GLY A 62 13.63 -8.98 -13.56
N GLU A 63 14.21 -7.91 -14.09
CA GLU A 63 15.66 -7.74 -14.09
C GLU A 63 16.21 -7.57 -12.67
N TYR A 64 17.45 -7.98 -12.44
CA TYR A 64 18.07 -7.98 -11.12
C TYR A 64 18.27 -6.55 -10.60
N ASP A 65 17.48 -6.17 -9.60
CA ASP A 65 17.54 -4.90 -8.86
C ASP A 65 17.21 -5.20 -7.38
N PRO A 66 18.21 -5.56 -6.55
CA PRO A 66 18.00 -5.96 -5.17
C PRO A 66 17.50 -4.81 -4.28
N ALA A 67 17.80 -3.55 -4.62
CA ALA A 67 17.29 -2.39 -3.90
C ALA A 67 15.77 -2.29 -4.01
N LYS A 68 15.22 -2.68 -5.17
CA LYS A 68 13.78 -2.82 -5.40
C LYS A 68 13.28 -4.24 -5.16
N ARG A 69 14.02 -5.13 -4.49
CA ARG A 69 13.60 -6.53 -4.26
C ARG A 69 13.10 -7.22 -5.53
N THR A 70 13.74 -6.91 -6.65
CA THR A 70 13.36 -7.38 -7.98
C THR A 70 14.46 -8.26 -8.54
N GLY A 71 14.11 -9.36 -9.18
CA GLY A 71 15.09 -10.18 -9.87
C GLY A 71 14.53 -11.36 -10.64
N PRO A 72 15.42 -12.09 -11.33
CA PRO A 72 15.01 -13.21 -12.16
C PRO A 72 14.48 -14.37 -11.31
N ALA A 73 13.72 -15.28 -11.93
CA ALA A 73 13.10 -16.43 -11.26
C ALA A 73 14.07 -17.24 -10.40
N ILE A 74 15.30 -17.45 -10.89
CA ILE A 74 16.33 -18.19 -10.13
C ILE A 74 16.75 -17.48 -8.85
N TRP A 75 16.84 -16.15 -8.88
CA TRP A 75 17.16 -15.33 -7.71
C TRP A 75 15.98 -15.31 -6.73
N LEU A 76 14.76 -15.17 -7.23
CA LEU A 76 13.56 -15.25 -6.38
C LEU A 76 13.46 -16.60 -5.67
N ARG A 77 13.73 -17.69 -6.40
CA ARG A 77 13.72 -19.05 -5.85
C ARG A 77 14.71 -19.23 -4.71
N THR A 78 15.86 -18.56 -4.74
CA THR A 78 16.86 -18.64 -3.66
C THR A 78 16.51 -17.71 -2.49
N VAL A 79 16.03 -16.49 -2.76
CA VAL A 79 15.70 -15.50 -1.73
C VAL A 79 14.53 -15.92 -0.85
N ILE A 80 13.56 -16.69 -1.35
CA ILE A 80 12.45 -17.15 -0.51
C ILE A 80 12.87 -18.18 0.53
N GLU A 81 13.95 -18.93 0.31
CA GLU A 81 14.41 -19.97 1.24
C GLU A 81 15.06 -19.32 2.49
N PRO A 82 14.48 -19.49 3.70
CA PRO A 82 14.89 -18.71 4.88
C PRO A 82 16.38 -18.83 5.24
N ALA A 83 16.95 -20.04 5.16
CA ALA A 83 18.36 -20.26 5.48
C ALA A 83 19.29 -19.59 4.45
N VAL A 84 18.94 -19.66 3.16
CA VAL A 84 19.71 -19.03 2.09
C VAL A 84 19.61 -17.50 2.20
N ARG A 85 18.41 -16.98 2.47
CA ARG A 85 18.20 -15.53 2.68
C ARG A 85 19.05 -15.00 3.83
N ALA A 86 18.99 -15.65 4.99
CA ALA A 86 19.73 -15.22 6.17
C ALA A 86 21.27 -15.25 5.96
N GLU A 87 21.78 -16.20 5.17
CA GLU A 87 23.21 -16.35 4.93
C GLU A 87 23.73 -15.47 3.78
N LYS A 88 23.00 -15.42 2.66
CA LYS A 88 23.48 -14.82 1.39
C LYS A 88 22.91 -13.44 1.10
N PHE A 89 21.79 -13.08 1.72
CA PHE A 89 21.07 -11.83 1.47
C PHE A 89 20.69 -11.14 2.78
N PRO A 90 21.66 -10.79 3.65
CA PRO A 90 21.38 -10.24 4.98
C PRO A 90 20.61 -8.90 4.93
N ASP A 91 20.75 -8.14 3.84
CA ASP A 91 20.02 -6.88 3.63
C ASP A 91 18.53 -7.10 3.28
N LEU A 92 18.14 -8.33 2.91
CA LEU A 92 16.76 -8.73 2.65
C LEU A 92 16.18 -9.41 3.89
N ALA A 93 15.87 -8.59 4.89
CA ALA A 93 15.26 -9.04 6.14
C ALA A 93 13.75 -8.72 6.17
N TRP A 94 12.97 -9.72 6.58
CA TRP A 94 11.56 -9.55 6.97
C TRP A 94 11.25 -10.48 8.15
N PRO A 95 10.15 -10.24 8.89
CA PRO A 95 9.87 -10.99 10.11
C PRO A 95 9.88 -12.52 9.92
N ASN A 96 10.43 -13.24 10.90
CA ASN A 96 10.49 -14.69 10.86
C ASN A 96 9.07 -15.28 10.84
N GLY A 97 8.88 -16.31 10.00
CA GLY A 97 7.58 -16.94 9.79
C GLY A 97 6.67 -16.21 8.79
N THR A 98 7.06 -15.03 8.28
CA THR A 98 6.34 -14.37 7.19
C THR A 98 6.57 -15.10 5.87
N VAL A 99 5.48 -15.48 5.22
CA VAL A 99 5.48 -16.09 3.89
C VAL A 99 5.73 -15.00 2.84
N PRO A 100 6.78 -15.11 2.00
CA PRO A 100 7.06 -14.12 0.98
C PRO A 100 6.00 -14.09 -0.12
N VAL A 101 5.82 -12.93 -0.73
CA VAL A 101 4.94 -12.74 -1.89
C VAL A 101 5.81 -12.49 -3.13
N ILE A 102 5.56 -13.22 -4.21
CA ILE A 102 6.23 -13.02 -5.49
C ILE A 102 5.22 -12.44 -6.48
N TYR A 103 5.37 -11.15 -6.79
CA TYR A 103 4.61 -10.48 -7.84
C TYR A 103 5.23 -10.75 -9.22
N MET A 104 4.41 -11.19 -10.18
CA MET A 104 4.84 -11.66 -11.49
C MET A 104 4.13 -10.88 -12.61
N PRO A 105 4.57 -9.64 -12.89
CA PRO A 105 3.95 -8.82 -13.94
C PRO A 105 4.20 -9.44 -15.33
N GLY A 106 3.16 -9.48 -16.15
CA GLY A 106 3.20 -10.08 -17.49
C GLY A 106 3.12 -11.61 -17.49
N VAL A 107 2.85 -12.25 -16.34
CA VAL A 107 2.78 -13.71 -16.22
C VAL A 107 1.40 -14.10 -15.72
N SER A 108 0.69 -14.88 -16.53
CA SER A 108 -0.54 -15.55 -16.11
C SER A 108 -0.24 -16.86 -15.39
N ARG A 109 -1.25 -17.44 -14.76
CA ARG A 109 -1.12 -18.75 -14.11
C ARG A 109 -0.87 -19.92 -15.06
N GLN A 110 -1.30 -19.82 -16.32
CA GLN A 110 -1.29 -20.97 -17.25
C GLN A 110 0.13 -21.49 -17.57
N PRO A 111 1.12 -20.65 -17.92
CA PRO A 111 2.50 -21.08 -18.14
C PRO A 111 3.11 -21.84 -16.96
N LEU A 112 2.75 -21.48 -15.72
CA LEU A 112 3.28 -22.14 -14.53
C LEU A 112 2.75 -23.58 -14.40
N ARG A 113 1.47 -23.80 -14.76
CA ARG A 113 0.83 -25.13 -14.74
C ARG A 113 1.28 -26.04 -15.87
N ALA A 114 1.53 -25.47 -17.06
CA ALA A 114 1.97 -26.22 -18.24
C ALA A 114 3.49 -26.40 -18.24
N VAL A 115 4.00 -27.28 -17.37
CA VAL A 115 5.46 -27.44 -17.10
C VAL A 115 6.29 -27.65 -18.37
N GLU A 116 5.77 -28.41 -19.34
CA GLU A 116 6.47 -28.70 -20.60
C GLU A 116 6.57 -27.48 -21.53
N GLU A 117 5.57 -26.59 -21.49
CA GLU A 117 5.48 -25.38 -22.32
C GLU A 117 5.94 -24.11 -21.57
N CYS A 118 6.32 -24.25 -20.29
CA CYS A 118 6.73 -23.14 -19.46
C CYS A 118 8.04 -22.52 -19.96
N PRO A 119 8.10 -21.19 -20.19
CA PRO A 119 9.32 -20.51 -20.59
C PRO A 119 10.48 -20.79 -19.63
N ASP A 120 11.69 -21.00 -20.16
CA ASP A 120 12.88 -21.32 -19.36
C ASP A 120 13.12 -20.32 -18.22
N ALA A 121 12.86 -19.05 -18.48
CA ALA A 121 13.00 -17.98 -17.51
C ALA A 121 12.06 -18.11 -16.30
N LEU A 122 10.98 -18.88 -16.37
CA LEU A 122 10.00 -19.09 -15.29
C LEU A 122 10.13 -20.47 -14.62
N LYS A 123 10.80 -21.43 -15.25
CA LYS A 123 10.97 -22.80 -14.74
C LYS A 123 11.42 -22.88 -13.28
N PRO A 124 12.34 -22.03 -12.76
CA PRO A 124 12.74 -22.08 -11.35
C PRO A 124 11.59 -21.86 -10.34
N LEU A 125 10.49 -21.21 -10.75
CA LEU A 125 9.34 -20.92 -9.89
C LEU A 125 8.17 -21.91 -10.09
N VAL A 126 8.21 -22.79 -11.10
CA VAL A 126 7.12 -23.73 -11.40
C VAL A 126 6.77 -24.60 -10.20
N GLU A 127 7.76 -25.04 -9.44
CA GLU A 127 7.54 -25.91 -8.27
C GLU A 127 6.75 -25.23 -7.14
N LEU A 128 6.70 -23.88 -7.10
CA LEU A 128 5.93 -23.13 -6.12
C LEU A 128 4.42 -23.29 -6.30
N GLN A 129 3.96 -23.82 -7.43
CA GLN A 129 2.54 -24.19 -7.57
C GLN A 129 2.13 -25.37 -6.68
N TYR A 130 3.10 -26.15 -6.19
CA TYR A 130 2.86 -27.32 -5.34
C TYR A 130 3.17 -27.04 -3.86
N ARG A 131 4.23 -26.25 -3.59
CA ARG A 131 4.64 -25.93 -2.21
C ARG A 131 4.27 -24.52 -1.75
N GLY A 132 3.74 -23.69 -2.65
CA GLY A 132 3.28 -22.34 -2.36
C GLY A 132 1.76 -22.22 -2.43
N ALA A 133 1.27 -20.99 -2.29
CA ALA A 133 -0.11 -20.62 -2.54
C ALA A 133 -0.18 -19.72 -3.78
N VAL A 134 -1.32 -19.68 -4.46
CA VAL A 134 -1.55 -18.76 -5.59
C VAL A 134 -2.65 -17.80 -5.21
N TRP A 135 -2.41 -16.50 -5.34
CA TRP A 135 -3.42 -15.47 -5.08
C TRP A 135 -4.35 -15.33 -6.28
N THR A 136 -5.45 -16.09 -6.27
CA THR A 136 -6.47 -16.11 -7.32
C THR A 136 -7.86 -15.92 -6.74
N GLN A 137 -8.82 -15.59 -7.59
CA GLN A 137 -10.24 -15.67 -7.25
C GLN A 137 -10.66 -17.12 -6.94
N LYS A 138 -11.81 -17.33 -6.28
CA LYS A 138 -12.41 -18.67 -6.07
C LYS A 138 -12.55 -19.52 -7.33
N ASN A 139 -12.78 -18.90 -8.49
CA ASN A 139 -12.88 -19.60 -9.79
C ASN A 139 -11.50 -19.95 -10.40
N GLY A 140 -10.39 -19.63 -9.72
CA GLY A 140 -9.03 -19.92 -10.14
C GLY A 140 -8.42 -18.93 -11.14
N LYS A 141 -9.15 -17.88 -11.55
CA LYS A 141 -8.63 -16.80 -12.40
C LYS A 141 -7.78 -15.81 -11.61
N ASP A 142 -6.86 -15.17 -12.31
CA ASP A 142 -6.04 -14.08 -11.74
C ASP A 142 -6.95 -12.92 -11.29
N TRP A 143 -6.52 -12.22 -10.25
CA TRP A 143 -7.17 -10.98 -9.83
C TRP A 143 -6.82 -9.87 -10.82
N THR A 144 -7.80 -9.31 -11.51
CA THR A 144 -7.65 -7.99 -12.14
C THR A 144 -7.99 -6.90 -11.12
N VAL A 145 -7.53 -5.67 -11.36
CA VAL A 145 -7.85 -4.54 -10.46
C VAL A 145 -9.36 -4.40 -10.31
N ARG A 146 -10.10 -4.39 -11.43
CA ARG A 146 -11.57 -4.31 -11.39
C ARG A 146 -12.18 -5.48 -10.63
N ALA A 147 -11.75 -6.72 -10.90
CA ALA A 147 -12.31 -7.89 -10.22
C ALA A 147 -12.19 -7.74 -8.70
N PHE A 148 -11.04 -7.25 -8.22
CA PHE A 148 -10.82 -7.01 -6.79
C PHE A 148 -11.67 -5.85 -6.24
N LEU A 149 -11.90 -4.79 -7.01
CA LEU A 149 -12.79 -3.69 -6.59
C LEU A 149 -14.23 -4.16 -6.43
N VAL A 150 -14.76 -4.95 -7.37
CA VAL A 150 -16.19 -5.28 -7.42
C VAL A 150 -16.59 -6.52 -6.63
N ASN A 151 -15.64 -7.42 -6.32
CA ASN A 151 -15.92 -8.62 -5.56
C ASN A 151 -16.28 -8.27 -4.11
N ASP A 152 -17.43 -8.74 -3.65
CA ASP A 152 -18.03 -8.46 -2.34
C ASP A 152 -17.52 -9.39 -1.23
N GLU A 153 -17.09 -10.60 -1.57
CA GLU A 153 -16.63 -11.61 -0.61
C GLU A 153 -15.13 -11.52 -0.30
N GLU A 154 -14.30 -11.34 -1.33
CA GLU A 154 -12.82 -11.38 -1.27
C GLU A 154 -12.16 -10.06 -1.67
N GLY A 155 -12.96 -9.07 -2.11
CA GLY A 155 -12.53 -7.77 -2.60
C GLY A 155 -13.07 -6.58 -1.78
N LEU A 156 -13.34 -5.45 -2.46
CA LEU A 156 -13.85 -4.22 -1.81
C LEU A 156 -15.37 -4.03 -1.87
N GLY A 157 -16.08 -4.80 -2.70
CA GLY A 157 -17.53 -4.71 -2.89
C GLY A 157 -18.00 -3.35 -3.44
N LEU A 158 -17.22 -2.71 -4.31
CA LEU A 158 -17.57 -1.44 -4.94
C LEU A 158 -18.40 -1.66 -6.21
N ASP A 159 -19.30 -0.74 -6.51
CA ASP A 159 -20.00 -0.72 -7.81
C ASP A 159 -19.15 0.05 -8.82
N VAL A 160 -18.57 -0.63 -9.81
CA VAL A 160 -17.70 -0.05 -10.85
C VAL A 160 -18.27 -0.36 -12.23
N ALA A 161 -18.44 0.68 -13.06
CA ALA A 161 -18.90 0.51 -14.43
C ALA A 161 -17.93 -0.32 -15.29
N GLU A 162 -18.47 -0.96 -16.32
CA GLU A 162 -17.75 -1.93 -17.17
C GLU A 162 -17.31 -1.35 -18.52
N ASP A 163 -17.70 -0.12 -18.80
CA ASP A 163 -17.37 0.52 -20.07
C ASP A 163 -15.87 0.82 -20.16
N LYS A 164 -15.37 0.83 -21.39
CA LYS A 164 -13.94 0.97 -21.67
C LYS A 164 -13.34 2.25 -21.10
N LEU A 165 -14.11 3.35 -21.08
CA LEU A 165 -13.62 4.64 -20.59
C LEU A 165 -13.39 4.56 -19.08
N THR A 166 -14.36 4.00 -18.33
CA THR A 166 -14.21 3.77 -16.88
C THR A 166 -13.02 2.87 -16.56
N LEU A 167 -12.83 1.77 -17.30
CA LEU A 167 -11.67 0.88 -17.08
C LEU A 167 -10.32 1.58 -17.30
N GLN A 168 -10.24 2.43 -18.33
CA GLN A 168 -9.03 3.21 -18.63
C GLN A 168 -8.75 4.27 -17.55
N ALA A 169 -9.78 5.01 -17.14
CA ALA A 169 -9.67 6.01 -16.07
C ALA A 169 -9.25 5.35 -14.74
N MET A 170 -9.85 4.21 -14.40
CA MET A 170 -9.47 3.41 -13.22
C MET A 170 -7.99 3.00 -13.24
N GLN A 171 -7.49 2.51 -14.38
CA GLN A 171 -6.07 2.15 -14.52
C GLN A 171 -5.15 3.37 -14.42
N GLY A 172 -5.51 4.48 -15.07
CA GLY A 172 -4.75 5.74 -15.00
C GLY A 172 -4.71 6.35 -13.60
N ALA A 173 -5.79 6.17 -12.83
CA ALA A 173 -5.92 6.65 -11.47
C ALA A 173 -5.43 5.68 -10.40
N LEU A 174 -4.88 4.51 -10.79
CA LEU A 174 -4.65 3.40 -9.85
C LEU A 174 -3.73 3.78 -8.68
N SER A 175 -2.71 4.61 -8.91
CA SER A 175 -1.83 5.12 -7.86
C SER A 175 -2.57 5.96 -6.80
N GLN A 176 -3.61 6.69 -7.20
CA GLN A 176 -4.47 7.47 -6.30
C GLN A 176 -5.51 6.56 -5.65
N LEU A 177 -6.19 5.76 -6.45
CA LEU A 177 -7.17 4.78 -5.99
C LEU A 177 -6.62 3.86 -4.89
N ALA A 178 -5.36 3.42 -5.02
CA ALA A 178 -4.69 2.55 -4.05
C ALA A 178 -4.78 3.06 -2.61
N VAL A 179 -4.63 4.38 -2.42
CA VAL A 179 -4.62 5.04 -1.11
C VAL A 179 -5.94 5.75 -0.77
N THR A 180 -6.96 5.62 -1.61
CA THR A 180 -8.27 6.20 -1.35
C THR A 180 -9.08 5.26 -0.44
N PRO A 181 -9.64 5.76 0.68
CA PRO A 181 -10.48 4.98 1.56
C PRO A 181 -11.68 4.46 0.79
N ALA A 182 -11.93 3.14 0.88
CA ALA A 182 -13.06 2.52 0.19
C ALA A 182 -14.40 3.15 0.61
N ALA A 183 -14.50 3.68 1.84
CA ALA A 183 -15.68 4.41 2.31
C ALA A 183 -16.06 5.59 1.41
N ARG A 184 -15.09 6.31 0.83
CA ARG A 184 -15.32 7.46 -0.07
C ARG A 184 -15.81 7.04 -1.47
N LEU A 185 -15.65 5.75 -1.79
CA LEU A 185 -15.97 5.16 -3.08
C LEU A 185 -17.30 4.38 -3.05
N ARG A 186 -17.85 4.14 -1.85
CA ARG A 186 -19.10 3.39 -1.65
C ARG A 186 -20.33 4.28 -1.80
N GLY A 187 -21.49 3.64 -1.96
CA GLY A 187 -22.80 4.30 -2.01
C GLY A 187 -23.14 4.94 -3.37
N LYS A 188 -22.30 4.74 -4.38
CA LYS A 188 -22.52 5.16 -5.77
C LYS A 188 -21.88 4.19 -6.74
N ARG A 189 -22.33 4.24 -8.00
CA ARG A 189 -21.65 3.59 -9.12
C ARG A 189 -20.47 4.46 -9.56
N LEU A 190 -19.28 3.89 -9.58
CA LEU A 190 -18.05 4.56 -9.98
C LEU A 190 -17.91 4.51 -11.50
N GLU A 191 -17.77 5.68 -12.10
CA GLU A 191 -17.58 5.89 -13.53
C GLU A 191 -16.25 6.63 -13.81
N ALA A 192 -15.91 6.82 -15.08
CA ALA A 192 -14.65 7.46 -15.48
C ALA A 192 -14.39 8.79 -14.75
N GLU A 193 -15.39 9.66 -14.63
CA GLU A 193 -15.27 10.96 -13.98
C GLU A 193 -14.88 10.84 -12.50
N ASP A 194 -15.31 9.79 -11.81
CA ASP A 194 -14.93 9.56 -10.41
C ASP A 194 -13.45 9.24 -10.26
N PHE A 195 -12.90 8.42 -11.16
CA PHE A 195 -11.47 8.10 -11.18
C PHE A 195 -10.63 9.29 -11.64
N ASP A 196 -11.09 10.06 -12.62
CA ASP A 196 -10.43 11.29 -13.06
C ASP A 196 -10.37 12.32 -11.93
N LYS A 197 -11.44 12.45 -11.13
CA LYS A 197 -11.47 13.31 -9.94
C LYS A 197 -10.43 12.91 -8.90
N LEU A 198 -10.05 11.63 -8.78
CA LEU A 198 -8.96 11.20 -7.90
C LEU A 198 -7.60 11.75 -8.35
N MET A 199 -7.45 12.02 -9.65
CA MET A 199 -6.21 12.58 -10.22
C MET A 199 -6.14 14.10 -10.10
N ILE A 200 -7.29 14.78 -9.94
CA ILE A 200 -7.35 16.23 -9.78
C ILE A 200 -6.98 16.58 -8.33
N GLY A 201 -5.68 16.79 -8.11
CA GLY A 201 -5.15 17.56 -6.98
C GLY A 201 -5.60 17.13 -5.58
N ASP A 202 -5.21 15.93 -5.14
CA ASP A 202 -5.33 15.54 -3.72
C ASP A 202 -4.23 16.22 -2.89
N THR A 203 -4.37 17.54 -2.65
CA THR A 203 -3.44 18.32 -1.83
C THR A 203 -3.26 17.73 -0.43
N PRO A 204 -4.31 17.24 0.26
CA PRO A 204 -4.15 16.55 1.54
C PRO A 204 -3.22 15.33 1.44
N ARG A 205 -3.34 14.49 0.40
CA ARG A 205 -2.42 13.37 0.20
C ARG A 205 -0.99 13.84 -0.06
N ASP A 206 -0.80 14.77 -0.99
CA ASP A 206 0.53 15.31 -1.32
C ASP A 206 1.19 15.89 -0.06
N MET A 207 0.41 16.58 0.80
CA MET A 207 0.85 17.07 2.10
C MET A 207 1.28 15.93 3.04
N LEU A 208 0.45 14.89 3.21
CA LEU A 208 0.77 13.76 4.10
C LEU A 208 1.97 12.92 3.61
N LEU A 209 2.13 12.77 2.30
CA LEU A 209 3.31 12.12 1.72
C LEU A 209 4.58 12.93 2.05
N TRP A 210 4.54 14.24 1.81
CA TRP A 210 5.65 15.12 2.13
C TRP A 210 5.96 15.14 3.63
N LEU A 211 4.96 15.17 4.51
CA LEU A 211 5.17 15.11 5.97
C LEU A 211 5.77 13.79 6.45
N GLY A 212 5.48 12.69 5.76
CA GLY A 212 6.03 11.37 6.08
C GLY A 212 7.49 11.21 5.65
N ASP A 213 7.90 11.84 4.55
CA ASP A 213 9.25 11.77 4.00
C ASP A 213 9.58 13.03 3.18
N PRO A 214 9.97 14.15 3.81
CA PRO A 214 10.17 15.43 3.12
C PRO A 214 11.26 15.36 2.04
N GLU A 215 12.40 14.75 2.37
CA GLU A 215 13.55 14.65 1.47
C GLU A 215 13.26 13.69 0.30
N GLY A 216 12.70 12.49 0.60
CA GLY A 216 12.39 11.51 -0.43
C GLY A 216 11.25 11.98 -1.35
N THR A 217 10.21 12.62 -0.81
CA THR A 217 9.12 13.18 -1.60
C THR A 217 9.63 14.30 -2.51
N ARG A 218 10.48 15.19 -1.98
CA ARG A 218 11.09 16.27 -2.78
C ARG A 218 11.99 15.74 -3.89
N GLY A 219 12.74 14.68 -3.65
CA GLY A 219 13.60 14.03 -4.64
C GLY A 219 12.83 13.32 -5.76
N GLN A 220 11.60 12.87 -5.48
CA GLN A 220 10.73 12.22 -6.48
C GLN A 220 9.94 13.21 -7.34
N TRP A 221 9.67 14.42 -6.84
CA TRP A 221 8.91 15.41 -7.58
C TRP A 221 9.81 16.30 -8.44
N ASP A 222 9.42 16.47 -9.70
CA ASP A 222 10.06 17.46 -10.55
C ASP A 222 9.80 18.90 -10.05
N GLN A 223 10.56 19.86 -10.58
CA GLN A 223 10.47 21.25 -10.15
C GLN A 223 9.09 21.87 -10.39
N GLY A 224 8.39 21.45 -11.45
CA GLY A 224 7.05 21.95 -11.77
C GLY A 224 6.03 21.51 -10.74
N LYS A 225 6.03 20.20 -10.41
CA LYS A 225 5.17 19.63 -9.37
C LYS A 225 5.48 20.24 -8.00
N TRP A 226 6.75 20.38 -7.65
CA TRP A 226 7.15 21.01 -6.38
C TRP A 226 6.63 22.44 -6.26
N ASN A 227 6.81 23.26 -7.29
CA ASN A 227 6.32 24.64 -7.28
C ASN A 227 4.79 24.70 -7.17
N ALA A 228 4.07 23.81 -7.87
CA ALA A 228 2.62 23.71 -7.78
C ALA A 228 2.15 23.30 -6.38
N PHE A 229 2.84 22.36 -5.73
CA PHE A 229 2.58 21.97 -4.35
C PHE A 229 2.78 23.14 -3.37
N CYS A 230 3.92 23.83 -3.42
CA CYS A 230 4.18 24.98 -2.53
C CYS A 230 3.15 26.10 -2.73
N ASN A 231 2.78 26.41 -3.98
CA ASN A 231 1.74 27.39 -4.27
C ASN A 231 0.41 27.01 -3.64
N ARG A 232 0.03 25.73 -3.74
CA ARG A 232 -1.23 25.23 -3.21
C ARG A 232 -1.24 25.16 -1.69
N CYS A 233 -0.09 24.83 -1.07
CA CYS A 233 0.08 24.92 0.39
C CYS A 233 -0.15 26.35 0.89
N ARG A 234 0.41 27.35 0.19
CA ARG A 234 0.23 28.76 0.55
C ARG A 234 -1.21 29.21 0.39
N GLN A 235 -1.86 28.80 -0.69
CA GLN A 235 -3.23 29.20 -1.00
C GLN A 235 -4.26 28.54 -0.08
N ASP A 236 -4.16 27.23 0.14
CA ASP A 236 -5.20 26.44 0.79
C ASP A 236 -4.97 26.29 2.31
N TYR A 237 -3.71 26.38 2.76
CA TYR A 237 -3.33 26.09 4.16
C TYR A 237 -2.62 27.25 4.85
N GLY A 238 -2.32 28.34 4.14
CA GLY A 238 -1.56 29.47 4.68
C GLY A 238 -0.18 29.07 5.20
N PHE A 239 0.44 28.07 4.56
CA PHE A 239 1.69 27.44 4.97
C PHE A 239 2.62 27.30 3.76
N ASP A 240 3.91 27.52 3.95
CA ASP A 240 4.93 27.36 2.90
C ASP A 240 5.93 26.26 3.26
N PRO A 241 5.89 25.10 2.56
CA PRO A 241 6.82 23.99 2.80
C PRO A 241 8.30 24.38 2.75
N GLU A 242 8.66 25.40 1.98
CA GLU A 242 10.05 25.81 1.79
C GLU A 242 10.59 26.69 2.92
N SER A 243 9.75 27.56 3.48
CA SER A 243 10.17 28.52 4.51
C SER A 243 9.79 28.11 5.94
N ASP A 244 8.62 27.46 6.11
CA ASP A 244 8.13 27.06 7.43
C ASP A 244 8.66 25.67 7.85
N GLY A 245 8.91 24.78 6.88
CA GLY A 245 9.48 23.45 7.11
C GLY A 245 8.51 22.42 7.72
N GLU A 246 8.99 21.18 7.88
CA GLU A 246 8.14 20.04 8.24
C GLU A 246 7.67 20.06 9.70
N ILE A 247 8.46 20.65 10.61
CA ILE A 247 8.10 20.75 12.03
C ILE A 247 6.86 21.62 12.23
N VAL A 248 6.80 22.78 11.56
CA VAL A 248 5.65 23.70 11.65
C VAL A 248 4.40 23.05 11.04
N ALA A 249 4.54 22.33 9.92
CA ALA A 249 3.43 21.57 9.36
C ALA A 249 2.97 20.41 10.24
N GLY A 250 3.90 19.70 10.90
CA GLY A 250 3.57 18.67 11.88
C GLY A 250 2.78 19.23 13.06
N GLU A 251 3.13 20.43 13.52
CA GLU A 251 2.38 21.14 14.55
C GLU A 251 0.96 21.48 14.10
N LYS A 252 0.82 22.10 12.92
CA LYS A 252 -0.49 22.44 12.32
C LYS A 252 -1.36 21.20 12.08
N LEU A 253 -0.78 20.09 11.65
CA LEU A 253 -1.47 18.81 11.49
C LEU A 253 -2.02 18.31 12.83
N GLY A 254 -1.21 18.33 13.89
CA GLY A 254 -1.61 17.87 15.23
C GLY A 254 -2.60 18.80 15.94
N GLN A 255 -2.62 20.10 15.61
CA GLN A 255 -3.61 21.06 16.11
C GLN A 255 -4.98 20.91 15.42
N ARG A 256 -5.02 20.36 14.21
CA ARG A 256 -6.26 20.06 13.46
C ARG A 256 -7.12 21.30 13.17
N GLU A 257 -6.51 22.48 13.04
CA GLU A 257 -7.23 23.73 12.87
C GLU A 257 -7.54 24.04 11.40
N GLY A 258 -8.78 24.50 11.13
CA GLY A 258 -9.19 24.99 9.82
C GLY A 258 -8.99 23.96 8.70
N ALA A 259 -8.29 24.34 7.64
CA ALA A 259 -8.02 23.46 6.49
C ALA A 259 -7.20 22.21 6.86
N TRP A 260 -6.43 22.25 7.95
CA TRP A 260 -5.63 21.11 8.42
C TRP A 260 -6.48 19.98 9.02
N TYR A 261 -7.71 20.27 9.45
CA TYR A 261 -8.65 19.24 9.89
C TYR A 261 -8.88 18.18 8.80
N GLY A 262 -9.06 18.60 7.54
CA GLY A 262 -9.25 17.67 6.42
C GLY A 262 -8.01 16.80 6.13
N VAL A 263 -6.81 17.34 6.38
CA VAL A 263 -5.55 16.59 6.26
C VAL A 263 -5.43 15.59 7.41
N TRP A 264 -5.81 16.00 8.62
CA TRP A 264 -5.88 15.12 9.79
C TRP A 264 -6.85 13.97 9.57
N GLU A 265 -8.09 14.24 9.11
CA GLU A 265 -9.07 13.19 8.82
C GLU A 265 -8.51 12.18 7.80
N ARG A 266 -7.85 12.66 6.75
CA ARG A 266 -7.21 11.80 5.75
C ARG A 266 -6.14 10.88 6.35
N PHE A 267 -5.36 11.39 7.29
CA PHE A 267 -4.37 10.59 8.03
C PHE A 267 -5.04 9.59 8.98
N ALA A 268 -6.01 10.05 9.77
CA ALA A 268 -6.72 9.23 10.76
C ALA A 268 -7.50 8.08 10.11
N GLU A 269 -8.00 8.27 8.88
CA GLU A 269 -8.66 7.22 8.11
C GLU A 269 -7.70 6.06 7.75
N SER A 270 -6.43 6.34 7.45
CA SER A 270 -5.47 5.34 6.96
C SER A 270 -4.03 5.65 7.36
N PRO A 271 -3.70 5.63 8.67
CA PRO A 271 -2.40 6.08 9.18
C PRO A 271 -1.24 5.20 8.71
N THR A 272 -1.52 3.94 8.35
CA THR A 272 -0.50 2.99 7.89
C THR A 272 0.11 3.37 6.55
N LEU A 273 -0.58 4.20 5.75
CA LEU A 273 -0.09 4.72 4.48
C LEU A 273 0.97 5.82 4.64
N TYR A 274 1.08 6.39 5.85
CA TYR A 274 1.96 7.53 6.14
C TYR A 274 2.87 7.19 7.33
N PRO A 275 3.75 6.17 7.22
CA PRO A 275 4.49 5.62 8.36
C PRO A 275 5.44 6.63 9.02
N GLY A 276 5.87 7.68 8.31
CA GLY A 276 6.72 8.73 8.87
C GLY A 276 5.97 9.81 9.67
N VAL A 277 4.68 9.99 9.45
CA VAL A 277 3.86 11.03 10.10
C VAL A 277 3.80 10.87 11.62
N PRO A 278 3.62 9.66 12.20
CA PRO A 278 3.68 9.50 13.66
C PRO A 278 5.00 9.98 14.29
N ASN A 279 6.14 9.75 13.63
CA ASN A 279 7.43 10.23 14.14
C ASN A 279 7.55 11.75 14.05
N LEU A 280 7.02 12.34 12.98
CA LEU A 280 6.95 13.80 12.85
C LEU A 280 6.08 14.42 13.96
N LEU A 281 4.89 13.87 14.23
CA LEU A 281 3.99 14.38 15.27
C LEU A 281 4.65 14.37 16.65
N ARG A 282 5.42 13.32 16.99
CA ARG A 282 6.19 13.30 18.25
C ARG A 282 7.20 14.44 18.34
N ARG A 283 7.90 14.72 17.24
CA ARG A 283 8.90 15.81 17.15
C ARG A 283 8.28 17.20 17.16
N ALA A 284 7.09 17.34 16.57
CA ALA A 284 6.40 18.61 16.37
C ALA A 284 5.44 19.00 17.49
N LYS A 285 5.33 18.17 18.54
CA LYS A 285 4.43 18.42 19.67
C LYS A 285 4.75 19.77 20.35
N PRO A 286 3.77 20.70 20.47
CA PRO A 286 3.93 21.93 21.22
C PRO A 286 4.25 21.66 22.69
N LYS A 287 5.00 22.56 23.33
CA LYS A 287 5.32 22.48 24.76
C LYS A 287 4.18 22.97 25.67
N ASP A 288 3.09 23.49 25.10
CA ASP A 288 1.99 24.07 25.85
C ASP A 288 1.06 23.01 26.47
N LEU A 289 0.43 23.36 27.60
CA LEU A 289 -0.40 22.46 28.41
C LEU A 289 -1.80 22.15 27.83
N PHE A 290 -2.25 22.86 26.79
CA PHE A 290 -3.65 22.87 26.34
C PHE A 290 -3.89 22.21 24.98
N VAL A 291 -3.03 21.27 24.57
CA VAL A 291 -3.19 20.60 23.27
C VAL A 291 -4.14 19.40 23.39
N GLU A 292 -4.95 19.16 22.36
CA GLU A 292 -5.75 17.93 22.23
C GLU A 292 -4.84 16.71 22.29
N ARG A 293 -4.96 15.94 23.39
CA ARG A 293 -3.99 14.91 23.78
C ARG A 293 -4.03 13.68 22.87
N ASP A 294 -5.14 13.43 22.20
CA ASP A 294 -5.34 12.27 21.31
C ASP A 294 -4.66 12.42 19.94
N ALA A 295 -4.27 13.64 19.56
CA ALA A 295 -3.53 13.88 18.31
C ALA A 295 -2.06 13.48 18.37
N TRP A 296 -1.50 13.37 19.58
CA TRP A 296 -0.08 13.16 19.80
C TRP A 296 0.19 11.72 20.22
N PRO A 297 1.01 10.95 19.47
CA PRO A 297 1.21 9.54 19.74
C PRO A 297 1.58 9.22 21.20
N ASP A 298 2.49 10.01 21.79
CA ASP A 298 2.98 9.77 23.17
C ASP A 298 1.89 10.00 24.24
N GLU A 299 0.99 10.96 24.01
CA GLU A 299 -0.12 11.25 24.91
C GLU A 299 -1.25 10.21 24.74
N ALA A 300 -1.54 9.80 23.51
CA ALA A 300 -2.47 8.72 23.22
C ALA A 300 -2.03 7.39 23.87
N GLU A 301 -0.75 7.04 23.74
CA GLU A 301 -0.15 5.87 24.39
C GLU A 301 -0.26 5.94 25.93
N THR A 302 -0.02 7.12 26.52
CA THR A 302 -0.18 7.35 27.97
C THR A 302 -1.63 7.18 28.43
N MET A 303 -2.60 7.68 27.67
CA MET A 303 -4.02 7.54 27.96
C MET A 303 -4.49 6.08 27.82
N GLU A 304 -4.04 5.35 26.79
CA GLU A 304 -4.32 3.93 26.64
C GLU A 304 -3.73 3.10 27.78
N GLY A 305 -2.51 3.41 28.24
CA GLY A 305 -1.89 2.76 29.39
C GLY A 305 -2.72 2.92 30.66
N GLY A 306 -3.16 4.14 30.97
CA GLY A 306 -4.01 4.42 32.13
C GLY A 306 -5.37 3.72 32.08
N LEU A 307 -5.94 3.52 30.88
CA LEU A 307 -7.18 2.75 30.70
C LEU A 307 -7.00 1.24 30.87
N ARG A 308 -5.79 0.70 30.63
CA ARG A 308 -5.51 -0.73 30.83
C ARG A 308 -5.24 -1.08 32.30
N GLU A 309 -4.85 -0.09 33.10
CA GLU A 309 -4.58 -0.24 34.54
C GLU A 309 -5.80 0.03 35.45
N ALA A 310 -6.89 0.58 34.89
CA ALA A 310 -8.15 0.88 35.58
C ALA A 310 -9.18 -0.26 35.44
#